data_AF-A0A2U2ZD28-F1
#
_entry.id   AF-A0A2U2ZD28-F1
#
_cell.length_a   1.000
_cell.length_b   1.000
_cell.length_c   1.000
_cell.angle_alpha   90.00
_cell.angle_beta   90.00
_cell.angle_gamma   90.00
#
_symmetry.space_group_name_H-M   'P 1'
#
loop_
_entity.id
_entity.type
_entity.pdbx_description
1 polymer ?
#
loop_
_entity_poly.entity_id
_entity_poly.type
_entity_poly.pdbx_seq_one_letter_code
_entity_poly.pdbx_strand_id
1 'polypeptide(L)'
;MPTPHPRRSPYPPPGGDPGESDEVLATRLRGRPESEAAQSVALLTARHWASMHDYATVCLASSGPTAAMVTAAAQHRVLDRIALGEPAVALRPVLLVAVRDTVREWAADDRTADALPDLQKPAGGRGMRAAKTMTPDNRTLAQRSFRSLPALARCVLWHVEVEAEPISVPAGLLGIDPDIASGALEQARDTFRQGCVHAHQELAPTKDCRFYNRLLDVPIRRGGTLLPDVQQHLTDCRYCRNAAEQLSHFEGGLGTLLAEAVLGWGARRYLDSRPGRATPGPRGGRAARRGHRGGGGRSGGSRHRLLSRIPAPARLTGLGLPDAVRSTRTLLTGLGAVSAGVLVSVLIAGPSTPDGGGTDPTGATSAAGGGGVVPTESPPGVAGLPTGPEQTLLRNAASGLCLDTRGEPRDGVGTRLAPCSARWSQQWTYEDDGLLRSVADPGLCLDSHKDAGVVVLATCAEENDGRGDDVRYDLTVQGELLPRWDEQLALAPAGPDANADIVVRVRDRAEGQRWVTEPVESAEDS
;
A
#
# COMPACT_ATOMS: atom_id res chain seq x y z
N MET A 1 -35.70 -12.67 36.45
CA MET A 1 -34.93 -11.53 35.94
C MET A 1 -35.11 -11.46 34.43
N PRO A 2 -35.73 -10.40 33.87
CA PRO A 2 -35.92 -10.25 32.44
C PRO A 2 -34.61 -9.78 31.78
N THR A 3 -34.24 -10.39 30.66
CA THR A 3 -33.06 -10.06 29.85
C THR A 3 -33.27 -8.75 29.07
N PRO A 4 -32.35 -7.77 29.12
CA PRO A 4 -32.50 -6.52 28.39
C PRO A 4 -31.78 -6.60 27.05
N HIS A 5 -32.30 -7.38 26.10
CA HIS A 5 -31.84 -7.32 24.72
C HIS A 5 -33.04 -7.10 23.80
N PRO A 6 -33.17 -5.91 23.16
CA PRO A 6 -34.20 -5.72 22.17
C PRO A 6 -33.91 -6.60 20.95
N ARG A 7 -34.95 -7.24 20.41
CA ARG A 7 -34.86 -8.04 19.19
C ARG A 7 -34.47 -7.13 18.02
N ARG A 8 -33.39 -7.48 17.32
CA ARG A 8 -33.02 -6.83 16.04
C ARG A 8 -34.14 -7.06 15.01
N SER A 9 -34.62 -5.97 14.41
CA SER A 9 -35.50 -6.01 13.24
C SER A 9 -34.74 -6.63 12.03
N PRO A 10 -35.37 -7.50 11.23
CA PRO A 10 -34.73 -8.17 10.09
C PRO A 10 -34.63 -7.31 8.81
N TYR A 11 -35.06 -6.05 8.83
CA TYR A 11 -34.92 -5.12 7.69
C TYR A 11 -34.23 -3.82 8.11
N PRO A 12 -33.25 -3.31 7.34
CA PRO A 12 -32.75 -1.96 7.54
C PRO A 12 -33.83 -0.94 7.12
N PRO A 13 -34.01 0.17 7.85
CA PRO A 13 -34.94 1.22 7.44
C PRO A 13 -34.45 1.87 6.14
N PRO A 14 -35.36 2.27 5.22
CA PRO A 14 -34.99 2.96 4.00
C PRO A 14 -34.59 4.41 4.32
N GLY A 15 -33.44 4.86 3.81
CA GLY A 15 -33.04 6.28 3.81
C GLY A 15 -32.59 6.86 5.15
N GLY A 16 -31.78 6.13 5.93
CA GLY A 16 -31.10 6.73 7.08
C GLY A 16 -30.02 7.73 6.62
N ASP A 17 -29.91 8.86 7.30
CA ASP A 17 -28.76 9.76 7.19
C ASP A 17 -27.45 8.93 7.12
N PRO A 18 -26.48 9.29 6.27
CA PRO A 18 -25.20 8.60 6.23
C PRO A 18 -24.67 8.48 7.66
N GLY A 19 -24.55 7.25 8.16
CA GLY A 19 -24.01 7.03 9.49
C GLY A 19 -22.66 7.76 9.63
N GLU A 20 -22.38 8.31 10.80
CA GLU A 20 -21.12 9.05 11.02
C GLU A 20 -19.93 8.16 10.63
N SER A 21 -19.04 8.66 9.76
CA SER A 21 -17.89 7.89 9.27
C SER A 21 -16.88 7.61 10.39
N ASP A 22 -16.04 6.60 10.22
CA ASP A 22 -14.97 6.29 11.18
C ASP A 22 -13.98 7.46 11.32
N GLU A 23 -13.71 8.20 10.24
CA GLU A 23 -12.87 9.40 10.27
C GLU A 23 -13.53 10.52 11.10
N VAL A 24 -14.84 10.74 10.94
CA VAL A 24 -15.56 11.73 11.75
C VAL A 24 -15.52 11.37 13.24
N LEU A 25 -15.74 10.09 13.59
CA LEU A 25 -15.60 9.63 14.99
C LEU A 25 -14.17 9.81 15.52
N ALA A 26 -13.17 9.54 14.68
CA ALA A 26 -11.77 9.69 15.05
C ALA A 26 -11.34 11.14 15.29
N THR A 27 -11.86 12.10 14.54
CA THR A 27 -11.56 13.53 14.78
C THR A 27 -11.98 13.98 16.18
N ARG A 28 -13.01 13.34 16.77
CA ARG A 28 -13.47 13.62 18.15
C ARG A 28 -12.57 13.01 19.22
N LEU A 29 -11.63 12.15 18.86
CA LEU A 29 -10.60 11.68 19.79
C LEU A 29 -9.47 12.71 19.94
N ARG A 30 -9.34 13.67 19.02
CA ARG A 30 -8.26 14.66 19.00
C ARG A 30 -8.67 15.90 19.81
N GLY A 31 -8.27 15.96 21.10
CA GLY A 31 -8.33 17.17 21.92
C GLY A 31 -9.73 17.71 22.28
N ARG A 32 -10.77 16.86 22.24
CA ARG A 32 -12.18 17.21 22.54
C ARG A 32 -12.57 16.83 23.99
N PRO A 33 -13.72 17.31 24.50
CA PRO A 33 -14.19 16.97 25.84
C PRO A 33 -14.30 15.47 26.07
N GLU A 34 -13.96 15.00 27.27
CA GLU A 34 -13.88 13.57 27.64
C GLU A 34 -15.17 12.78 27.30
N SER A 35 -16.35 13.42 27.39
CA SER A 35 -17.64 12.81 27.05
C SER A 35 -17.82 12.51 25.55
N GLU A 36 -17.34 13.38 24.66
CA GLU A 36 -17.42 13.18 23.20
C GLU A 36 -16.43 12.11 22.73
N ALA A 37 -15.25 12.09 23.35
CA ALA A 37 -14.26 11.04 23.13
C ALA A 37 -14.82 9.68 23.57
N ALA A 38 -15.44 9.60 24.76
CA ALA A 38 -16.04 8.35 25.27
C ALA A 38 -17.13 7.79 24.34
N GLN A 39 -18.01 8.64 23.81
CA GLN A 39 -19.04 8.22 22.85
C GLN A 39 -18.42 7.70 21.54
N SER A 40 -17.39 8.38 21.04
CA SER A 40 -16.70 8.01 19.80
C SER A 40 -15.96 6.67 19.96
N VAL A 41 -15.27 6.47 21.08
CA VAL A 41 -14.66 5.18 21.46
C VAL A 41 -15.72 4.09 21.51
N ALA A 42 -16.87 4.31 22.15
CA ALA A 42 -17.93 3.31 22.24
C ALA A 42 -18.47 2.91 20.85
N LEU A 43 -18.67 3.86 19.94
CA LEU A 43 -19.15 3.60 18.58
C LEU A 43 -18.11 2.83 17.75
N LEU A 44 -16.84 3.25 17.78
CA LEU A 44 -15.74 2.53 17.11
C LEU A 44 -15.59 1.11 17.68
N THR A 45 -15.72 0.95 19.00
CA THR A 45 -15.74 -0.37 19.66
C THR A 45 -16.88 -1.22 19.11
N ALA A 46 -18.11 -0.70 19.11
CA ALA A 46 -19.29 -1.44 18.65
C ALA A 46 -19.17 -1.90 17.19
N ARG A 47 -18.48 -1.13 16.33
CA ARG A 47 -18.27 -1.44 14.90
C ARG A 47 -17.22 -2.51 14.66
N HIS A 48 -16.11 -2.50 15.42
CA HIS A 48 -14.93 -3.29 15.08
C HIS A 48 -14.60 -4.42 16.06
N TRP A 49 -15.13 -4.37 17.28
CA TRP A 49 -14.80 -5.34 18.34
C TRP A 49 -15.00 -6.80 17.92
N ALA A 50 -16.12 -7.13 17.27
CA ALA A 50 -16.43 -8.51 16.91
C ALA A 50 -15.36 -9.12 15.98
N SER A 51 -15.00 -8.42 14.90
CA SER A 51 -13.94 -8.84 13.98
C SER A 51 -12.58 -8.97 14.68
N MET A 52 -12.22 -8.00 15.52
CA MET A 52 -10.97 -8.05 16.28
C MET A 52 -10.93 -9.23 17.25
N HIS A 53 -12.01 -9.45 18.00
CA HIS A 53 -12.12 -10.52 18.97
C HIS A 53 -12.08 -11.89 18.29
N ASP A 54 -12.81 -12.07 17.19
CA ASP A 54 -12.76 -13.30 16.40
C ASP A 54 -11.32 -13.57 15.92
N TYR A 55 -10.61 -12.56 15.45
CA TYR A 55 -9.22 -12.74 15.03
C TYR A 55 -8.27 -13.01 16.21
N ALA A 56 -8.49 -12.37 17.37
CA ALA A 56 -7.77 -12.69 18.60
C ALA A 56 -7.94 -14.17 18.97
N THR A 57 -9.15 -14.74 18.81
CA THR A 57 -9.36 -16.17 19.06
C THR A 57 -8.58 -17.06 18.10
N VAL A 58 -8.45 -16.65 16.83
CA VAL A 58 -7.67 -17.34 15.80
C VAL A 58 -6.17 -17.26 16.09
N CYS A 59 -5.68 -16.09 16.53
CA CYS A 59 -4.29 -15.84 16.88
C CYS A 59 -3.87 -16.58 18.16
N LEU A 60 -4.76 -16.69 19.14
CA LEU A 60 -4.50 -17.40 20.40
C LEU A 60 -4.80 -18.90 20.32
N ALA A 61 -5.54 -19.36 19.30
CA ALA A 61 -6.17 -20.68 19.28
C ALA A 61 -6.97 -20.94 20.57
N SER A 62 -7.70 -19.92 21.04
CA SER A 62 -8.46 -19.91 22.29
C SER A 62 -9.59 -18.90 22.24
N SER A 63 -10.75 -19.22 22.79
CA SER A 63 -11.85 -18.29 23.02
C SER A 63 -11.94 -17.83 24.49
N GLY A 64 -10.84 -17.95 25.24
CA GLY A 64 -10.78 -17.57 26.66
C GLY A 64 -10.65 -16.06 26.90
N PRO A 65 -10.60 -15.63 28.18
CA PRO A 65 -10.52 -14.22 28.56
C PRO A 65 -9.34 -13.45 27.93
N THR A 66 -8.23 -14.15 27.66
CA THR A 66 -7.04 -13.60 26.98
C THR A 66 -7.39 -12.96 25.63
N ALA A 67 -8.37 -13.51 24.89
CA ALA A 67 -8.77 -12.95 23.60
C ALA A 67 -9.38 -11.56 23.75
N ALA A 68 -10.23 -11.34 24.75
CA ALA A 68 -10.79 -10.03 25.06
C ALA A 68 -9.70 -9.04 25.53
N MET A 69 -8.74 -9.51 26.36
CA MET A 69 -7.62 -8.67 26.82
C MET A 69 -6.76 -8.18 25.65
N VAL A 70 -6.36 -9.08 24.75
CA VAL A 70 -5.60 -8.73 23.53
C VAL A 70 -6.39 -7.79 22.65
N THR A 71 -7.68 -8.05 22.47
CA THR A 71 -8.58 -7.21 21.66
C THR A 71 -8.62 -5.78 22.21
N ALA A 72 -8.85 -5.64 23.51
CA ALA A 72 -8.86 -4.34 24.17
C ALA A 72 -7.51 -3.63 24.07
N ALA A 73 -6.40 -4.33 24.35
CA ALA A 73 -5.05 -3.75 24.26
C ALA A 73 -4.72 -3.27 22.84
N ALA A 74 -5.03 -4.07 21.82
CA ALA A 74 -4.83 -3.70 20.42
C ALA A 74 -5.70 -2.49 20.02
N GLN A 75 -6.95 -2.46 20.49
CA GLN A 75 -7.86 -1.35 20.23
C GLN A 75 -7.34 -0.05 20.87
N HIS A 76 -6.97 -0.09 22.16
CA HIS A 76 -6.40 1.05 22.86
C HIS A 76 -5.19 1.62 22.11
N ARG A 77 -4.23 0.77 21.74
CA ARG A 77 -3.04 1.20 20.99
C ARG A 77 -3.38 1.88 19.66
N VAL A 78 -4.38 1.40 18.92
CA VAL A 78 -4.79 2.00 17.65
C VAL A 78 -5.52 3.33 17.89
N LEU A 79 -6.43 3.38 18.87
CA LEU A 79 -7.16 4.61 19.21
C LEU A 79 -6.23 5.70 19.74
N ASP A 80 -5.20 5.35 20.52
CA ASP A 80 -4.18 6.29 20.99
C ASP A 80 -3.43 6.93 19.81
N ARG A 81 -3.02 6.14 18.81
CA ARG A 81 -2.37 6.70 17.60
C ARG A 81 -3.31 7.60 16.78
N ILE A 82 -4.59 7.24 16.71
CA ILE A 82 -5.60 8.07 16.04
C ILE A 82 -5.82 9.40 16.80
N ALA A 83 -5.83 9.35 18.13
CA ALA A 83 -5.89 10.55 18.97
C ALA A 83 -4.66 11.45 18.79
N LEU A 84 -3.50 10.87 18.44
CA LEU A 84 -2.28 11.58 18.06
C LEU A 84 -2.24 12.09 16.61
N GLY A 85 -3.27 11.81 15.81
CA GLY A 85 -3.39 12.35 14.45
C GLY A 85 -3.36 11.33 13.32
N GLU A 86 -3.17 10.04 13.59
CA GLU A 86 -3.30 9.02 12.53
C GLU A 86 -4.73 9.04 11.92
N PRO A 87 -4.85 8.84 10.60
CA PRO A 87 -6.14 8.80 9.93
C PRO A 87 -6.85 7.48 10.25
N ALA A 88 -8.17 7.55 10.45
CA ALA A 88 -9.01 6.43 10.84
C ALA A 88 -9.78 5.84 9.64
N VAL A 89 -9.05 5.62 8.57
CA VAL A 89 -9.56 5.09 7.30
C VAL A 89 -9.11 3.64 7.13
N ALA A 90 -10.01 2.79 6.64
CA ALA A 90 -9.79 1.33 6.58
C ALA A 90 -9.33 0.76 7.93
N LEU A 91 -10.00 1.14 9.03
CA LEU A 91 -9.60 0.77 10.39
C LEU A 91 -9.54 -0.74 10.63
N ARG A 92 -10.45 -1.51 10.03
CA ARG A 92 -10.57 -2.94 10.31
C ARG A 92 -9.28 -3.73 10.05
N PRO A 93 -8.63 -3.66 8.87
CA PRO A 93 -7.35 -4.33 8.67
C PRO A 93 -6.25 -3.82 9.62
N VAL A 94 -6.24 -2.53 9.97
CA VAL A 94 -5.26 -1.96 10.93
C VAL A 94 -5.45 -2.55 12.33
N LEU A 95 -6.68 -2.61 12.81
CA LEU A 95 -7.04 -3.19 14.11
C LEU A 95 -6.74 -4.69 14.18
N LEU A 96 -6.98 -5.43 13.11
CA LEU A 96 -6.67 -6.87 13.04
C LEU A 96 -5.15 -7.11 13.05
N VAL A 97 -4.39 -6.32 12.31
CA VAL A 97 -2.92 -6.35 12.37
C VAL A 97 -2.42 -6.03 13.77
N ALA A 98 -2.99 -5.01 14.43
CA ALA A 98 -2.65 -4.67 15.81
C ALA A 98 -2.95 -5.82 16.80
N VAL A 99 -4.04 -6.57 16.60
CA VAL A 99 -4.33 -7.79 17.38
C VAL A 99 -3.23 -8.82 17.20
N ARG A 100 -2.86 -9.16 15.96
CA ARG A 100 -1.78 -10.13 15.68
C ARG A 100 -0.47 -9.71 16.32
N ASP A 101 -0.11 -8.43 16.15
CA ASP A 101 1.16 -7.90 16.63
C ASP A 101 1.20 -7.85 18.17
N THR A 102 0.08 -7.54 18.83
CA THR A 102 -0.08 -7.63 20.30
C THR A 102 0.10 -9.06 20.80
N VAL A 103 -0.50 -10.07 20.15
CA VAL A 103 -0.28 -11.47 20.56
C VAL A 103 1.18 -11.88 20.36
N ARG A 104 1.81 -11.46 19.26
CA ARG A 104 3.21 -11.79 18.98
C ARG A 104 4.13 -11.19 20.02
N GLU A 105 3.92 -9.94 20.39
CA GLU A 105 4.68 -9.23 21.42
C GLU A 105 4.51 -9.90 22.78
N TRP A 106 3.27 -10.14 23.23
CA TRP A 106 3.01 -10.78 24.52
C TRP A 106 3.54 -12.22 24.58
N ALA A 107 3.53 -12.96 23.47
CA ALA A 107 4.10 -14.30 23.40
C ALA A 107 5.65 -14.30 23.41
N ALA A 108 6.27 -13.20 22.98
CA ALA A 108 7.72 -13.02 23.00
C ALA A 108 8.23 -12.64 24.40
N ASP A 109 7.42 -11.96 25.22
CA ASP A 109 7.71 -11.66 26.62
C ASP A 109 7.45 -12.89 27.51
N ASP A 110 8.51 -13.47 28.08
CA ASP A 110 8.42 -14.72 28.84
C ASP A 110 7.53 -14.59 30.08
N ARG A 111 7.59 -13.45 30.79
CA ARG A 111 6.77 -13.21 31.99
C ARG A 111 5.28 -13.19 31.66
N THR A 112 4.90 -12.50 30.58
CA THR A 112 3.52 -12.40 30.10
C THR A 112 3.04 -13.74 29.55
N ALA A 113 3.88 -14.45 28.80
CA ALA A 113 3.57 -15.77 28.27
C ALA A 113 3.34 -16.81 29.37
N ASP A 114 4.08 -16.75 30.49
CA ASP A 114 3.88 -17.61 31.66
C ASP A 114 2.62 -17.28 32.43
N ALA A 115 2.25 -16.00 32.53
CA ALA A 115 1.01 -15.56 33.18
C ALA A 115 -0.26 -15.89 32.36
N LEU A 116 -0.14 -16.01 31.04
CA LEU A 116 -1.26 -16.21 30.11
C LEU A 116 -1.04 -17.48 29.25
N PRO A 117 -1.46 -18.68 29.73
CA PRO A 117 -1.16 -19.96 29.07
C PRO A 117 -1.65 -20.08 27.61
N ASP A 118 -2.66 -19.30 27.22
CA ASP A 118 -3.15 -19.25 25.83
C ASP A 118 -2.09 -18.76 24.84
N LEU A 119 -1.16 -17.90 25.27
CA LEU A 119 -0.04 -17.42 24.46
C LEU A 119 0.96 -18.55 24.14
N GLN A 120 1.01 -19.60 24.97
CA GLN A 120 1.95 -20.69 24.81
C GLN A 120 1.50 -21.75 23.80
N LYS A 121 0.30 -21.63 23.23
CA LYS A 121 -0.24 -22.61 22.28
C LYS A 121 0.58 -22.61 20.97
N PRO A 122 1.06 -23.78 20.50
CA PRO A 122 1.83 -23.87 19.25
C PRO A 122 1.07 -23.38 18.01
N ALA A 123 -0.25 -23.58 17.97
CA ALA A 123 -1.12 -23.12 16.89
C ALA A 123 -1.47 -21.62 16.97
N GLY A 124 -0.96 -20.91 17.99
CA GLY A 124 -1.20 -19.50 18.28
C GLY A 124 0.09 -18.75 18.65
N GLY A 125 0.12 -18.12 19.83
CA GLY A 125 1.21 -17.22 20.26
C GLY A 125 2.62 -17.80 20.14
N ARG A 126 2.85 -19.03 20.63
CA ARG A 126 4.17 -19.70 20.54
C ARG A 126 4.59 -19.90 19.07
N GLY A 127 3.64 -20.24 18.19
CA GLY A 127 3.90 -20.36 16.76
C GLY A 127 4.26 -19.01 16.12
N MET A 128 3.56 -17.93 16.50
CA MET A 128 3.85 -16.58 16.01
C MET A 128 5.19 -16.04 16.52
N ARG A 129 5.60 -16.36 17.74
CA ARG A 129 6.94 -16.06 18.28
C ARG A 129 8.04 -16.72 17.45
N ALA A 130 7.84 -17.99 17.05
CA ALA A 130 8.83 -18.75 16.28
C ALA A 130 8.89 -18.35 14.79
N ALA A 131 7.84 -17.71 14.27
CA ALA A 131 7.77 -17.33 12.86
C ALA A 131 8.63 -16.08 12.57
N LYS A 132 9.50 -16.20 11.55
CA LYS A 132 10.38 -15.11 11.09
C LYS A 132 9.58 -13.97 10.46
N THR A 133 8.67 -14.30 9.56
CA THR A 133 7.75 -13.36 8.89
C THR A 133 6.31 -13.80 9.12
N MET A 134 5.40 -12.82 9.27
CA MET A 134 3.96 -13.11 9.33
C MET A 134 3.37 -13.31 7.94
N THR A 135 3.84 -12.54 6.95
CA THR A 135 3.37 -12.61 5.57
C THR A 135 4.22 -13.61 4.79
N PRO A 136 3.60 -14.61 4.12
CA PRO A 136 4.30 -15.54 3.25
C PRO A 136 4.95 -14.86 2.03
N ASP A 137 6.10 -15.37 1.56
CA ASP A 137 6.81 -14.83 0.38
C ASP A 137 5.93 -14.75 -0.88
N ASN A 138 4.98 -15.69 -1.04
CA ASN A 138 4.06 -15.69 -2.17
C ASN A 138 2.90 -14.70 -2.01
N ARG A 139 2.98 -13.78 -1.04
CA ARG A 139 1.99 -12.71 -0.81
C ARG A 139 2.62 -11.32 -0.79
N THR A 140 3.93 -11.19 -0.99
CA THR A 140 4.65 -9.90 -0.94
C THR A 140 4.13 -8.91 -1.99
N LEU A 141 3.77 -9.37 -3.20
CA LEU A 141 3.26 -8.49 -4.27
C LEU A 141 1.89 -7.91 -3.89
N ALA A 142 0.98 -8.78 -3.46
CA ALA A 142 -0.34 -8.39 -2.96
C ALA A 142 -0.25 -7.51 -1.71
N GLN A 143 0.69 -7.78 -0.81
CA GLN A 143 0.89 -6.95 0.38
C GLN A 143 1.34 -5.54 0.01
N ARG A 144 2.36 -5.41 -0.86
CA ARG A 144 2.86 -4.12 -1.35
C ARG A 144 1.75 -3.35 -2.07
N SER A 145 1.07 -4.02 -3.01
CA SER A 145 -0.05 -3.44 -3.76
C SER A 145 -1.17 -2.96 -2.84
N PHE A 146 -1.59 -3.75 -1.84
CA PHE A 146 -2.68 -3.35 -0.95
C PHE A 146 -2.30 -2.14 -0.11
N ARG A 147 -1.06 -2.08 0.39
CA ARG A 147 -0.56 -0.96 1.19
C ARG A 147 -0.48 0.35 0.40
N SER A 148 -0.14 0.29 -0.89
CA SER A 148 -0.08 1.46 -1.76
C SER A 148 -1.45 1.98 -2.23
N LEU A 149 -2.53 1.25 -1.96
CA LEU A 149 -3.87 1.70 -2.32
C LEU A 149 -4.31 2.91 -1.47
N PRO A 150 -5.05 3.86 -2.09
CA PRO A 150 -5.78 4.88 -1.35
C PRO A 150 -6.65 4.26 -0.25
N ALA A 151 -6.82 4.97 0.86
CA ALA A 151 -7.46 4.38 2.02
C ALA A 151 -8.93 3.99 1.80
N LEU A 152 -9.65 4.76 0.96
CA LEU A 152 -11.00 4.42 0.51
C LEU A 152 -11.00 3.05 -0.19
N ALA A 153 -10.09 2.83 -1.14
CA ALA A 153 -9.95 1.56 -1.86
C ALA A 153 -9.63 0.39 -0.92
N ARG A 154 -8.72 0.60 0.05
CA ARG A 154 -8.43 -0.41 1.09
C ARG A 154 -9.68 -0.76 1.92
N CYS A 155 -10.48 0.24 2.29
CA CYS A 155 -11.71 0.05 3.05
C CYS A 155 -12.71 -0.80 2.27
N VAL A 156 -13.13 -0.36 1.07
CA VAL A 156 -14.14 -1.09 0.28
C VAL A 156 -13.69 -2.51 -0.06
N LEU A 157 -12.42 -2.71 -0.44
CA LEU A 157 -11.87 -4.05 -0.70
C LEU A 157 -11.91 -4.92 0.55
N TRP A 158 -11.45 -4.42 1.71
CA TRP A 158 -11.41 -5.24 2.92
C TRP A 158 -12.80 -5.70 3.35
N HIS A 159 -13.76 -4.77 3.40
CA HIS A 159 -15.10 -5.07 3.89
C HIS A 159 -15.86 -6.02 2.96
N VAL A 160 -15.77 -5.81 1.64
CA VAL A 160 -16.49 -6.66 0.68
C VAL A 160 -15.76 -8.00 0.45
N GLU A 161 -14.44 -7.97 0.25
CA GLU A 161 -13.68 -9.17 -0.11
C GLU A 161 -13.23 -9.99 1.10
N VAL A 162 -12.91 -9.39 2.24
CA VAL A 162 -12.44 -10.15 3.41
C VAL A 162 -13.60 -10.40 4.36
N GLU A 163 -14.25 -9.35 4.86
CA GLU A 163 -15.36 -9.50 5.83
C GLU A 163 -16.64 -10.09 5.22
N ALA A 164 -16.77 -10.10 3.89
CA ALA A 164 -17.98 -10.52 3.17
C ALA A 164 -19.23 -9.75 3.62
N GLU A 165 -19.07 -8.45 3.83
CA GLU A 165 -20.15 -7.52 4.16
C GLU A 165 -20.76 -6.91 2.88
N PRO A 166 -22.06 -6.55 2.89
CA PRO A 166 -22.67 -5.83 1.78
C PRO A 166 -22.07 -4.43 1.63
N ILE A 167 -22.07 -3.89 0.41
CA ILE A 167 -21.45 -2.59 0.07
C ILE A 167 -21.95 -1.41 0.93
N SER A 168 -23.17 -1.50 1.46
CA SER A 168 -23.73 -0.49 2.37
C SER A 168 -22.94 -0.33 3.67
N VAL A 169 -22.23 -1.37 4.13
CA VAL A 169 -21.40 -1.30 5.34
C VAL A 169 -20.18 -0.39 5.13
N PRO A 170 -19.27 -0.65 4.18
CA PRO A 170 -18.15 0.26 3.95
C PRO A 170 -18.61 1.65 3.48
N ALA A 171 -19.73 1.78 2.75
CA ALA A 171 -20.30 3.07 2.39
C ALA A 171 -20.64 3.91 3.66
N GLY A 172 -21.33 3.31 4.63
CA GLY A 172 -21.63 3.95 5.91
C GLY A 172 -20.40 4.26 6.77
N LEU A 173 -19.40 3.37 6.78
CA LEU A 173 -18.14 3.62 7.51
C LEU A 173 -17.31 4.76 6.90
N LEU A 174 -17.46 4.99 5.59
CA LEU A 174 -16.80 6.07 4.86
C LEU A 174 -17.64 7.35 4.82
N GLY A 175 -18.93 7.30 5.16
CA GLY A 175 -19.86 8.42 5.03
C GLY A 175 -20.15 8.82 3.58
N ILE A 176 -20.11 7.86 2.65
CA ILE A 176 -20.37 8.08 1.22
C ILE A 176 -21.58 7.28 0.75
N ASP A 177 -22.13 7.66 -0.41
CA ASP A 177 -23.24 6.96 -1.03
C ASP A 177 -22.84 5.52 -1.47
N PRO A 178 -23.72 4.51 -1.29
CA PRO A 178 -23.45 3.14 -1.73
C PRO A 178 -23.10 2.97 -3.21
N ASP A 179 -23.62 3.80 -4.11
CA ASP A 179 -23.30 3.74 -5.55
C ASP A 179 -21.86 4.22 -5.79
N ILE A 180 -21.42 5.27 -5.08
CA ILE A 180 -20.02 5.73 -5.11
C ILE A 180 -19.09 4.66 -4.54
N ALA A 181 -19.48 4.02 -3.43
CA ALA A 181 -18.72 2.91 -2.86
C ALA A 181 -18.62 1.72 -3.83
N SER A 182 -19.69 1.42 -4.57
CA SER A 182 -19.73 0.36 -5.59
C SER A 182 -18.76 0.64 -6.73
N GLY A 183 -18.79 1.85 -7.30
CA GLY A 183 -17.84 2.26 -8.34
C GLY A 183 -16.40 2.24 -7.84
N ALA A 184 -16.17 2.69 -6.60
CA ALA A 184 -14.86 2.64 -5.98
C ALA A 184 -14.35 1.20 -5.76
N LEU A 185 -15.23 0.23 -5.46
CA LEU A 185 -14.85 -1.18 -5.34
C LEU A 185 -14.37 -1.75 -6.69
N GLU A 186 -15.08 -1.47 -7.78
CA GLU A 186 -14.68 -1.90 -9.13
C GLU A 186 -13.30 -1.34 -9.50
N GLN A 187 -13.11 -0.04 -9.31
CA GLN A 187 -11.83 0.62 -9.54
C GLN A 187 -10.73 0.07 -8.63
N ALA A 188 -11.04 -0.19 -7.35
CA ALA A 188 -10.09 -0.72 -6.38
C ALA A 188 -9.59 -2.11 -6.77
N ARG A 189 -10.46 -2.99 -7.30
CA ARG A 189 -10.05 -4.32 -7.78
C ARG A 189 -9.05 -4.22 -8.93
N ASP A 190 -9.31 -3.35 -9.91
CA ASP A 190 -8.39 -3.16 -11.04
C ASP A 190 -7.07 -2.49 -10.61
N THR A 191 -7.15 -1.47 -9.77
CA THR A 191 -5.96 -0.78 -9.22
C THR A 191 -5.11 -1.74 -8.40
N PHE A 192 -5.73 -2.59 -7.57
CA PHE A 192 -5.03 -3.59 -6.79
C PHE A 192 -4.32 -4.62 -7.68
N ARG A 193 -4.95 -5.02 -8.79
CA ARG A 193 -4.33 -5.92 -9.77
C ARG A 193 -3.12 -5.26 -10.44
N GLN A 194 -3.28 -4.02 -10.90
CA GLN A 194 -2.20 -3.25 -11.50
C GLN A 194 -1.04 -3.05 -10.52
N GLY A 195 -1.32 -2.77 -9.25
CA GLY A 195 -0.30 -2.68 -8.21
C GLY A 195 0.45 -4.00 -7.99
N CYS A 196 -0.20 -5.17 -8.10
CA CYS A 196 0.49 -6.46 -8.05
C CYS A 196 1.44 -6.66 -9.24
N VAL A 197 1.03 -6.24 -10.44
CA VAL A 197 1.86 -6.28 -11.66
C VAL A 197 3.03 -5.31 -11.54
N HIS A 198 2.79 -4.10 -11.02
CA HIS A 198 3.82 -3.09 -10.79
C HIS A 198 4.85 -3.54 -9.75
N ALA A 199 4.38 -3.99 -8.58
CA ALA A 199 5.24 -4.56 -7.53
C ALA A 199 6.10 -5.71 -8.05
N HIS A 200 5.56 -6.52 -8.99
CA HIS A 200 6.34 -7.56 -9.61
C HIS A 200 7.51 -7.02 -10.44
N GLN A 201 7.29 -5.94 -11.19
CA GLN A 201 8.31 -5.32 -12.03
C GLN A 201 9.42 -4.70 -11.20
N GLU A 202 9.06 -4.03 -10.11
CA GLU A 202 10.01 -3.41 -9.16
C GLU A 202 10.87 -4.46 -8.43
N LEU A 203 10.26 -5.54 -7.94
CA LEU A 203 10.93 -6.57 -7.13
C LEU A 203 11.53 -7.71 -7.97
N ALA A 204 11.48 -7.61 -9.31
CA ALA A 204 11.94 -8.68 -10.20
C ALA A 204 13.44 -8.95 -10.04
N PRO A 205 13.85 -10.20 -9.72
CA PRO A 205 15.26 -10.53 -9.48
C PRO A 205 16.10 -10.50 -10.75
N THR A 206 15.48 -10.67 -11.92
CA THR A 206 16.16 -10.69 -13.22
C THR A 206 15.41 -9.87 -14.27
N LYS A 207 16.12 -9.50 -15.35
CA LYS A 207 15.51 -8.84 -16.53
C LYS A 207 14.46 -9.74 -17.19
N ASP A 208 14.67 -11.05 -17.20
CA ASP A 208 13.71 -12.02 -17.75
C ASP A 208 12.40 -12.01 -16.97
N CYS A 209 12.45 -11.94 -15.63
CA CYS A 209 11.24 -11.83 -14.82
C CYS A 209 10.44 -10.57 -15.19
N ARG A 210 11.10 -9.42 -15.42
CA ARG A 210 10.42 -8.20 -15.87
C ARG A 210 9.77 -8.36 -17.23
N PHE A 211 10.44 -9.03 -18.18
CA PHE A 211 9.90 -9.33 -19.49
C PHE A 211 8.64 -10.21 -19.41
N TYR A 212 8.75 -11.35 -18.72
CA TYR A 212 7.65 -12.32 -18.62
C TYR A 212 6.44 -11.77 -17.86
N ASN A 213 6.62 -10.85 -16.93
CA ASN A 213 5.51 -10.19 -16.24
C ASN A 213 4.49 -9.57 -17.20
N ARG A 214 4.97 -8.87 -18.25
CA ARG A 214 4.11 -8.24 -19.26
C ARG A 214 3.26 -9.26 -20.02
N LEU A 215 3.73 -10.50 -20.07
CA LEU A 215 3.07 -11.62 -20.75
C LEU A 215 2.19 -12.46 -19.80
N LEU A 216 2.18 -12.19 -18.50
CA LEU A 216 1.38 -12.93 -17.51
C LEU A 216 -0.01 -12.33 -17.32
N ASP A 217 -0.12 -11.01 -17.17
CA ASP A 217 -1.38 -10.41 -16.69
C ASP A 217 -2.55 -10.57 -17.67
N VAL A 218 -2.34 -10.19 -18.95
CA VAL A 218 -3.41 -10.19 -19.97
C VAL A 218 -3.97 -11.59 -20.21
N PRO A 219 -3.16 -12.65 -20.41
CA PRO A 219 -3.72 -14.00 -20.59
C PRO A 219 -4.45 -14.51 -19.35
N ILE A 220 -3.96 -14.25 -18.14
CA ILE A 220 -4.62 -14.67 -16.90
C ILE A 220 -5.98 -14.00 -16.78
N ARG A 221 -6.07 -12.69 -17.05
CA ARG A 221 -7.33 -11.92 -17.02
C ARG A 221 -8.36 -12.45 -18.02
N ARG A 222 -7.92 -12.92 -19.20
CA ARG A 222 -8.81 -13.46 -20.25
C ARG A 222 -9.12 -14.95 -20.08
N GLY A 223 -8.57 -15.61 -19.06
CA GLY A 223 -8.66 -17.06 -18.90
C GLY A 223 -7.99 -17.87 -20.02
N GLY A 224 -7.06 -17.24 -20.75
CA GLY A 224 -6.35 -17.82 -21.89
C GLY A 224 -5.17 -18.72 -21.47
N THR A 225 -4.67 -19.51 -22.41
CA THR A 225 -3.45 -20.29 -22.21
C THR A 225 -2.22 -19.40 -22.28
N LEU A 226 -1.29 -19.58 -21.34
CA LEU A 226 0.01 -18.90 -21.38
C LEU A 226 0.83 -19.40 -22.58
N LEU A 227 1.70 -18.54 -23.13
CA LEU A 227 2.66 -18.92 -24.17
C LEU A 227 3.61 -20.03 -23.64
N PRO A 228 4.08 -20.96 -24.48
CA PRO A 228 4.98 -22.03 -24.05
C PRO A 228 6.22 -21.54 -23.28
N ASP A 229 6.86 -20.48 -23.75
CA ASP A 229 8.05 -19.89 -23.12
C ASP A 229 7.75 -19.33 -21.72
N VAL A 230 6.56 -18.73 -21.55
CA VAL A 230 6.09 -18.26 -20.24
C VAL A 230 5.88 -19.45 -19.31
N GLN A 231 5.27 -20.54 -19.78
CA GLN A 231 5.07 -21.76 -18.99
C GLN A 231 6.41 -22.39 -18.56
N GLN A 232 7.40 -22.42 -19.46
CA GLN A 232 8.74 -22.88 -19.17
C GLN A 232 9.37 -22.01 -18.07
N HIS A 233 9.32 -20.68 -18.21
CA HIS A 233 9.85 -19.77 -17.19
C HIS A 233 9.17 -19.94 -15.83
N LEU A 234 7.85 -20.12 -15.79
CA LEU A 234 7.11 -20.40 -14.53
C LEU A 234 7.52 -21.72 -13.89
N THR A 235 7.99 -22.69 -14.68
CA THR A 235 8.49 -23.98 -14.16
C THR A 235 9.80 -23.77 -13.40
N ASP A 236 10.67 -22.90 -13.90
CA ASP A 236 12.02 -22.68 -13.38
C ASP A 236 12.10 -21.54 -12.34
N CYS A 237 11.20 -20.54 -12.41
CA CYS A 237 11.26 -19.35 -11.57
C CYS A 237 10.17 -19.34 -10.47
N ARG A 238 10.56 -19.52 -9.20
CA ARG A 238 9.64 -19.44 -8.05
C ARG A 238 8.95 -18.08 -7.94
N TYR A 239 9.66 -16.99 -8.23
CA TYR A 239 9.14 -15.63 -8.14
C TYR A 239 7.97 -15.40 -9.11
N CYS A 240 8.17 -15.67 -10.40
CA CYS A 240 7.12 -15.53 -11.41
C CYS A 240 5.96 -16.53 -11.19
N ARG A 241 6.24 -17.72 -10.67
CA ARG A 241 5.19 -18.69 -10.28
C ARG A 241 4.29 -18.16 -9.18
N ASN A 242 4.88 -17.56 -8.14
CA ASN A 242 4.13 -16.90 -7.07
C ASN A 242 3.33 -15.70 -7.60
N ALA A 243 3.86 -14.98 -8.59
CA ALA A 243 3.16 -13.87 -9.23
C ALA A 243 1.93 -14.34 -10.01
N ALA A 244 2.08 -15.37 -10.84
CA ALA A 244 1.00 -15.96 -11.61
C ALA A 244 -0.11 -16.52 -10.69
N GLU A 245 0.28 -17.16 -9.58
CA GLU A 245 -0.69 -17.64 -8.57
C GLU A 245 -1.44 -16.48 -7.91
N GLN A 246 -0.76 -15.41 -7.51
CA GLN A 246 -1.42 -14.21 -6.96
C GLN A 246 -2.39 -13.57 -7.96
N LEU A 247 -1.98 -13.38 -9.22
CA LEU A 247 -2.84 -12.83 -10.27
C LEU A 247 -4.07 -13.70 -10.57
N SER A 248 -3.97 -15.02 -10.34
CA SER A 248 -5.11 -15.92 -10.55
C SER A 248 -6.23 -15.77 -9.50
N HIS A 249 -5.96 -15.19 -8.32
CA HIS A 249 -6.98 -14.97 -7.29
C HIS A 249 -8.02 -13.92 -7.65
N PHE A 250 -7.73 -13.06 -8.63
CA PHE A 250 -8.69 -12.04 -9.08
C PHE A 250 -9.93 -12.64 -9.75
N GLU A 251 -9.88 -13.91 -10.17
CA GLU A 251 -10.99 -14.63 -10.81
C GLU A 251 -11.89 -15.40 -9.81
N GLY A 252 -11.82 -15.09 -8.50
CA GLY A 252 -12.73 -15.66 -7.49
C GLY A 252 -12.11 -16.04 -6.13
N GLY A 253 -10.86 -15.68 -5.88
CA GLY A 253 -10.12 -15.93 -4.63
C GLY A 253 -9.62 -14.67 -3.92
N LEU A 254 -10.10 -13.48 -4.32
CA LEU A 254 -9.51 -12.20 -3.91
C LEU A 254 -9.48 -12.00 -2.39
N GLY A 255 -10.54 -12.37 -1.67
CA GLY A 255 -10.57 -12.36 -0.20
C GLY A 255 -9.48 -13.21 0.45
N THR A 256 -9.14 -14.36 -0.13
CA THR A 256 -8.04 -15.21 0.38
C THR A 256 -6.70 -14.54 0.15
N LEU A 257 -6.48 -13.98 -1.04
CA LEU A 257 -5.25 -13.24 -1.35
C LEU A 257 -5.06 -12.06 -0.39
N LEU A 258 -6.09 -11.26 -0.17
CA LEU A 258 -6.06 -10.09 0.72
C LEU A 258 -5.82 -10.49 2.18
N ALA A 259 -6.56 -11.47 2.70
CA ALA A 259 -6.39 -11.91 4.07
C ALA A 259 -4.98 -12.47 4.31
N GLU A 260 -4.44 -13.29 3.40
CA GLU A 260 -3.09 -13.85 3.51
C GLU A 260 -2.00 -12.79 3.36
N ALA A 261 -2.22 -11.76 2.54
CA ALA A 261 -1.27 -10.67 2.36
C ALA A 261 -1.20 -9.72 3.56
N VAL A 262 -2.34 -9.38 4.16
CA VAL A 262 -2.44 -8.40 5.25
C VAL A 262 -2.22 -9.06 6.61
N LEU A 263 -2.96 -10.14 6.90
CA LEU A 263 -2.93 -10.80 8.20
C LEU A 263 -1.80 -11.82 8.29
N GLY A 264 -1.57 -12.57 7.21
CA GLY A 264 -0.60 -13.66 7.19
C GLY A 264 -1.01 -14.80 8.11
N TRP A 265 -0.62 -14.73 9.39
CA TRP A 265 -0.96 -15.75 10.37
C TRP A 265 -2.47 -15.88 10.58
N GLY A 266 -2.99 -17.11 10.51
CA GLY A 266 -4.40 -17.38 10.76
C GLY A 266 -5.38 -16.80 9.72
N ALA A 267 -4.88 -16.21 8.62
CA ALA A 267 -5.68 -15.52 7.61
C ALA A 267 -6.88 -16.33 7.11
N ARG A 268 -6.68 -17.61 6.72
CA ARG A 268 -7.78 -18.48 6.27
C ARG A 268 -8.79 -18.77 7.36
N ARG A 269 -8.34 -19.05 8.58
CA ARG A 269 -9.23 -19.31 9.73
C ARG A 269 -10.07 -18.07 10.07
N TYR A 270 -9.48 -16.88 9.94
CA TYR A 270 -10.21 -15.62 10.07
C TYR A 270 -11.24 -15.45 8.94
N LEU A 271 -10.82 -15.64 7.69
CA LEU A 271 -11.70 -15.54 6.53
C LEU A 271 -12.89 -16.51 6.62
N ASP A 272 -12.65 -17.76 7.01
CA ASP A 272 -13.68 -18.80 7.18
C ASP A 272 -14.64 -18.49 8.34
N SER A 273 -14.22 -17.68 9.31
CA SER A 273 -15.08 -17.26 10.43
C SER A 273 -16.09 -16.16 10.05
N ARG A 274 -15.95 -15.53 8.87
CA ARG A 274 -16.78 -14.38 8.50
C ARG A 274 -18.22 -14.79 8.21
N PRO A 275 -19.23 -14.12 8.80
CA PRO A 275 -20.63 -14.52 8.68
C PRO A 275 -21.14 -14.63 7.24
N GLY A 276 -20.73 -13.72 6.34
CA GLY A 276 -21.13 -13.72 4.93
C GLY A 276 -20.53 -14.87 4.11
N ARG A 277 -19.58 -15.64 4.67
CA ARG A 277 -18.93 -16.79 4.03
C ARG A 277 -19.39 -18.12 4.59
N ALA A 278 -20.15 -18.12 5.68
CA ALA A 278 -20.71 -19.33 6.25
C ALA A 278 -21.77 -19.91 5.29
N THR A 279 -21.44 -21.00 4.60
CA THR A 279 -22.45 -21.82 3.94
C THR A 279 -23.46 -22.26 4.99
N PRO A 280 -24.80 -22.18 4.75
CA PRO A 280 -25.79 -22.81 5.61
C PRO A 280 -25.64 -24.34 5.56
N GLY A 281 -24.64 -24.87 6.26
CA GLY A 281 -24.52 -26.29 6.55
C GLY A 281 -25.46 -26.65 7.69
N PRO A 282 -26.11 -27.82 7.68
CA PRO A 282 -26.91 -28.24 8.82
C PRO A 282 -26.01 -28.34 10.05
N ARG A 283 -26.34 -27.58 11.10
CA ARG A 283 -25.69 -27.65 12.41
C ARG A 283 -25.96 -29.04 13.01
N GLY A 284 -25.03 -29.98 12.78
CA GLY A 284 -25.01 -31.30 13.41
C GLY A 284 -23.83 -31.39 14.37
N GLY A 285 -24.11 -31.63 15.65
CA GLY A 285 -23.13 -31.77 16.72
C GLY A 285 -22.16 -32.93 16.51
N ARG A 286 -21.06 -32.87 17.27
CA ARG A 286 -20.03 -33.93 17.36
C ARG A 286 -20.65 -35.29 17.67
N ALA A 287 -20.49 -36.29 16.79
CA ALA A 287 -20.26 -37.69 17.16
C ALA A 287 -19.87 -38.57 15.95
N ALA A 288 -18.91 -39.45 16.22
CA ALA A 288 -18.65 -40.76 15.59
C ALA A 288 -18.01 -40.86 14.18
N ARG A 289 -16.83 -41.50 14.20
CA ARG A 289 -16.23 -42.26 13.10
C ARG A 289 -17.20 -43.34 12.59
N ARG A 290 -17.43 -43.42 11.27
CA ARG A 290 -17.43 -44.68 10.49
C ARG A 290 -17.53 -44.37 9.00
N GLY A 291 -16.81 -45.15 8.19
CA GLY A 291 -16.65 -44.91 6.76
C GLY A 291 -17.87 -45.23 5.92
N HIS A 292 -18.03 -44.47 4.84
CA HIS A 292 -18.71 -44.92 3.64
C HIS A 292 -18.11 -44.27 2.39
N ARG A 293 -17.77 -45.13 1.43
CA ARG A 293 -17.52 -44.78 0.03
C ARG A 293 -18.87 -44.47 -0.63
N GLY A 294 -18.95 -43.42 -1.45
CA GLY A 294 -20.11 -43.21 -2.32
C GLY A 294 -20.31 -41.79 -2.84
N GLY A 295 -19.83 -41.55 -4.05
CA GLY A 295 -20.26 -40.61 -5.10
C GLY A 295 -21.19 -39.40 -4.83
N GLY A 296 -20.73 -38.25 -5.31
CA GLY A 296 -21.49 -37.42 -6.26
C GLY A 296 -22.16 -36.13 -5.75
N GLY A 297 -21.87 -35.00 -6.43
CA GLY A 297 -22.69 -33.77 -6.39
C GLY A 297 -21.91 -32.48 -6.05
N ARG A 298 -20.98 -32.04 -6.90
CA ARG A 298 -21.08 -30.80 -7.72
C ARG A 298 -21.79 -29.60 -7.03
N SER A 299 -20.99 -28.66 -6.55
CA SER A 299 -21.28 -27.22 -6.62
C SER A 299 -20.08 -26.56 -7.32
N GLY A 300 -20.37 -25.86 -8.42
CA GLY A 300 -19.39 -25.36 -9.37
C GLY A 300 -18.76 -24.06 -8.91
N GLY A 301 -17.47 -24.10 -8.60
CA GLY A 301 -16.57 -22.97 -8.81
C GLY A 301 -15.65 -23.36 -9.97
N SER A 302 -15.70 -22.60 -11.06
CA SER A 302 -14.75 -22.75 -12.18
C SER A 302 -13.34 -22.44 -11.66
N ARG A 303 -12.65 -23.48 -11.16
CA ARG A 303 -11.21 -23.40 -10.93
C ARG A 303 -10.57 -23.44 -12.31
N HIS A 304 -10.27 -22.27 -12.87
CA HIS A 304 -9.38 -22.18 -14.02
C HIS A 304 -8.05 -22.86 -13.63
N ARG A 305 -7.87 -24.06 -14.20
CA ARG A 305 -6.79 -25.02 -13.92
C ARG A 305 -5.45 -24.59 -14.52
N LEU A 306 -5.19 -23.28 -14.65
CA LEU A 306 -4.02 -22.75 -15.39
C LEU A 306 -2.69 -23.24 -14.79
N LEU A 307 -2.62 -23.46 -13.48
CA LEU A 307 -1.39 -23.92 -12.80
C LEU A 307 -1.37 -25.43 -12.47
N SER A 308 -2.46 -26.16 -12.73
CA SER A 308 -2.51 -27.61 -12.44
C SER A 308 -1.83 -28.49 -13.51
N ARG A 309 -1.24 -27.87 -14.54
CA ARG A 309 -0.46 -28.53 -15.60
C ARG A 309 1.04 -28.30 -15.51
N ILE A 310 1.54 -27.58 -14.50
CA ILE A 310 2.98 -27.37 -14.31
C ILE A 310 3.48 -28.43 -13.30
N PRO A 311 4.17 -29.50 -13.73
CA PRO A 311 4.76 -30.45 -12.80
C PRO A 311 5.85 -29.74 -11.97
N ALA A 312 5.76 -29.87 -10.64
CA ALA A 312 6.85 -29.44 -9.77
C ALA A 312 8.06 -30.37 -9.95
N PRO A 313 9.29 -29.85 -10.09
CA PRO A 313 10.47 -30.71 -10.11
C PRO A 313 10.68 -31.31 -8.73
N ALA A 314 10.55 -32.64 -8.63
CA ALA A 314 11.01 -33.39 -7.47
C ALA A 314 12.54 -33.30 -7.42
N ARG A 315 13.10 -32.55 -6.45
CA ARG A 315 14.51 -32.67 -6.10
C ARG A 315 14.66 -33.53 -4.85
N LEU A 316 15.31 -34.66 -5.06
CA LEU A 316 15.81 -35.63 -4.08
C LEU A 316 17.03 -35.07 -3.34
N THR A 317 16.95 -35.06 -2.02
CA THR A 317 18.06 -35.15 -1.05
C THR A 317 17.38 -35.65 0.23
N GLY A 318 17.62 -36.82 0.82
CA GLY A 318 18.82 -37.66 0.82
C GLY A 318 19.25 -37.90 2.27
N LEU A 319 18.41 -38.54 3.08
CA LEU A 319 18.76 -39.14 4.39
C LEU A 319 17.92 -40.40 4.57
N GLY A 320 18.60 -41.55 4.61
CA GLY A 320 18.01 -42.88 4.58
C GLY A 320 17.60 -43.44 5.93
N LEU A 321 16.71 -44.43 5.88
CA LEU A 321 16.47 -45.51 6.85
C LEU A 321 15.82 -46.69 6.08
N PRO A 322 16.11 -47.97 6.41
CA PRO A 322 15.97 -49.08 5.46
C PRO A 322 14.66 -49.88 5.56
N ASP A 323 14.42 -50.60 4.45
CA ASP A 323 13.63 -51.82 4.21
C ASP A 323 12.10 -51.88 4.43
N ALA A 324 11.40 -52.14 3.32
CA ALA A 324 10.54 -53.32 3.19
C ALA A 324 10.30 -53.70 1.71
N VAL A 325 10.78 -54.89 1.36
CA VAL A 325 10.62 -55.63 0.10
C VAL A 325 9.15 -55.96 -0.18
N ARG A 326 8.63 -55.71 -1.41
CA ARG A 326 7.96 -56.74 -2.24
C ARG A 326 7.57 -56.30 -3.67
N SER A 327 7.89 -57.22 -4.59
CA SER A 327 7.14 -57.63 -5.79
C SER A 327 7.38 -56.94 -7.14
N THR A 328 8.15 -57.66 -7.94
CA THR A 328 8.22 -57.73 -9.42
C THR A 328 6.87 -57.89 -10.12
N ARG A 329 6.71 -57.24 -11.29
CA ARG A 329 6.43 -57.91 -12.59
C ARG A 329 6.50 -56.95 -13.80
N THR A 330 7.49 -57.24 -14.65
CA THR A 330 7.45 -57.34 -16.13
C THR A 330 6.94 -56.19 -17.01
N LEU A 331 7.91 -55.62 -17.74
CA LEU A 331 8.05 -55.53 -19.21
C LEU A 331 6.83 -55.14 -20.06
N LEU A 332 7.00 -54.09 -20.88
CA LEU A 332 6.68 -54.12 -22.31
C LEU A 332 7.55 -53.12 -23.10
N THR A 333 7.97 -53.60 -24.26
CA THR A 333 8.94 -53.12 -25.25
C THR A 333 8.33 -52.25 -26.35
N GLY A 334 9.17 -51.46 -27.03
CA GLY A 334 8.98 -51.05 -28.44
C GLY A 334 9.23 -49.54 -28.68
N LEU A 335 10.37 -49.14 -29.27
CA LEU A 335 10.59 -48.92 -30.72
C LEU A 335 9.59 -47.90 -31.29
N GLY A 336 9.93 -46.73 -31.81
CA GLY A 336 11.14 -46.23 -32.47
C GLY A 336 10.68 -45.48 -33.73
N ALA A 337 11.17 -44.27 -34.00
CA ALA A 337 11.21 -43.70 -35.36
C ALA A 337 12.00 -42.39 -35.37
N VAL A 338 13.09 -42.42 -36.14
CA VAL A 338 13.88 -41.30 -36.65
C VAL A 338 13.10 -40.66 -37.81
N SER A 339 13.13 -39.34 -37.94
CA SER A 339 13.13 -38.71 -39.27
C SER A 339 13.75 -37.31 -39.20
N ALA A 340 14.83 -37.18 -39.96
CA ALA A 340 15.42 -35.93 -40.41
C ALA A 340 14.62 -35.42 -41.63
N GLY A 341 14.47 -34.11 -41.75
CA GLY A 341 13.87 -33.45 -42.91
C GLY A 341 14.41 -32.03 -43.06
N VAL A 342 15.08 -31.80 -44.18
CA VAL A 342 15.94 -30.67 -44.54
C VAL A 342 15.15 -29.55 -45.23
N LEU A 343 15.53 -28.30 -44.92
CA LEU A 343 15.51 -27.00 -45.66
C LEU A 343 14.34 -26.66 -46.60
N VAL A 344 13.88 -25.40 -46.56
CA VAL A 344 13.95 -24.45 -47.70
C VAL A 344 13.92 -23.00 -47.17
N SER A 345 14.94 -22.21 -47.55
CA SER A 345 14.94 -20.74 -47.50
C SER A 345 14.41 -20.19 -48.82
N VAL A 346 13.55 -19.17 -48.80
CA VAL A 346 13.27 -18.33 -49.97
C VAL A 346 13.40 -16.86 -49.60
N LEU A 347 14.49 -16.27 -50.08
CA LEU A 347 14.65 -14.84 -50.33
C LEU A 347 14.33 -14.61 -51.80
N ILE A 348 13.42 -13.68 -52.11
CA ILE A 348 13.33 -13.05 -53.42
C ILE A 348 13.25 -11.55 -53.20
N ALA A 349 14.20 -10.84 -53.83
CA ALA A 349 14.25 -9.39 -53.95
C ALA A 349 13.91 -8.98 -55.40
N GLY A 350 13.03 -7.98 -55.55
CA GLY A 350 12.86 -7.05 -56.68
C GLY A 350 12.35 -7.58 -58.02
N PRO A 351 11.89 -6.73 -58.98
CA PRO A 351 12.04 -5.26 -59.05
C PRO A 351 10.80 -4.41 -59.47
N SER A 352 10.84 -3.12 -59.08
CA SER A 352 10.41 -1.84 -59.71
C SER A 352 9.20 -1.66 -60.68
N THR A 353 8.26 -0.78 -60.25
CA THR A 353 7.63 0.45 -60.89
C THR A 353 6.96 0.38 -62.28
N PRO A 354 6.10 1.35 -62.74
CA PRO A 354 5.86 2.73 -62.26
C PRO A 354 4.40 3.25 -62.26
N ASP A 355 4.25 4.48 -61.74
CA ASP A 355 3.27 5.56 -62.01
C ASP A 355 2.86 6.19 -60.66
N GLY A 356 2.99 7.49 -60.40
CA GLY A 356 3.29 8.63 -61.24
C GLY A 356 2.56 9.84 -60.65
N GLY A 357 3.28 10.93 -60.40
CA GLY A 357 2.75 12.24 -59.98
C GLY A 357 2.85 12.47 -58.46
N GLY A 358 3.64 13.40 -57.94
CA GLY A 358 4.27 14.57 -58.55
C GLY A 358 3.83 15.81 -57.78
N THR A 359 4.66 16.32 -56.88
CA THR A 359 4.96 17.74 -56.67
C THR A 359 5.91 17.89 -55.48
N ASP A 360 7.09 18.37 -55.80
CA ASP A 360 8.12 18.98 -54.95
C ASP A 360 8.94 19.83 -55.93
N PRO A 361 9.85 20.72 -55.49
CA PRO A 361 9.75 21.79 -54.51
C PRO A 361 10.25 23.10 -55.16
N THR A 362 10.41 24.19 -54.43
CA THR A 362 11.37 25.29 -54.73
C THR A 362 11.32 26.25 -53.54
N GLY A 363 12.41 26.79 -53.01
CA GLY A 363 13.76 26.97 -53.54
C GLY A 363 14.23 28.32 -53.00
N ALA A 364 15.40 28.33 -52.37
CA ALA A 364 15.87 29.41 -51.52
C ALA A 364 16.39 30.66 -52.27
N THR A 365 16.63 31.69 -51.47
CA THR A 365 17.60 32.80 -51.58
C THR A 365 17.36 33.95 -52.57
N SER A 366 17.27 35.17 -52.01
CA SER A 366 18.12 36.30 -52.40
C SER A 366 18.19 37.34 -51.29
N ALA A 367 19.41 37.84 -51.06
CA ALA A 367 19.80 38.87 -50.11
C ALA A 367 19.67 40.27 -50.73
N ALA A 368 19.39 41.29 -49.90
CA ALA A 368 20.11 42.58 -49.84
C ALA A 368 19.29 43.68 -49.11
N GLY A 369 19.89 44.24 -48.06
CA GLY A 369 20.01 45.69 -47.83
C GLY A 369 18.79 46.53 -47.44
N GLY A 370 18.78 47.02 -46.20
CA GLY A 370 18.00 48.20 -45.81
C GLY A 370 17.83 48.31 -44.29
N GLY A 371 18.65 49.17 -43.66
CA GLY A 371 18.71 49.31 -42.21
C GLY A 371 17.44 49.85 -41.54
N GLY A 372 17.22 49.38 -40.32
CA GLY A 372 16.26 49.94 -39.37
C GLY A 372 16.59 49.40 -37.98
N VAL A 373 17.17 50.26 -37.14
CA VAL A 373 17.50 49.98 -35.74
C VAL A 373 16.20 49.76 -34.95
N VAL A 374 16.03 48.58 -34.37
CA VAL A 374 15.05 48.27 -33.31
C VAL A 374 15.69 47.21 -32.40
N PRO A 375 15.60 47.30 -31.05
CA PRO A 375 16.42 46.53 -30.13
C PRO A 375 16.07 45.04 -30.17
N THR A 376 17.11 44.21 -30.06
CA THR A 376 17.01 42.75 -29.93
C THR A 376 16.31 42.39 -28.62
N GLU A 377 15.03 41.98 -28.71
CA GLU A 377 14.44 41.06 -27.76
C GLU A 377 15.14 39.70 -27.92
N SER A 378 15.97 39.36 -26.94
CA SER A 378 16.37 37.98 -26.70
C SER A 378 15.13 37.12 -26.42
N PRO A 379 15.10 35.84 -26.82
CA PRO A 379 14.00 34.94 -26.49
C PRO A 379 13.88 34.87 -24.95
N PRO A 380 12.66 34.84 -24.36
CA PRO A 380 12.52 34.63 -22.93
C PRO A 380 13.13 33.27 -22.59
N GLY A 381 14.27 33.36 -21.93
CA GLY A 381 15.07 32.25 -21.47
C GLY A 381 14.32 31.45 -20.42
N VAL A 382 14.65 30.16 -20.42
CA VAL A 382 14.77 29.25 -19.27
C VAL A 382 14.36 29.90 -17.95
N ALA A 383 13.28 29.38 -17.38
CA ALA A 383 12.82 29.67 -16.03
C ALA A 383 14.00 29.84 -15.07
N GLY A 384 14.03 30.97 -14.37
CA GLY A 384 15.04 31.32 -13.39
C GLY A 384 15.10 30.28 -12.28
N LEU A 385 16.03 29.34 -12.43
CA LEU A 385 16.59 28.58 -11.32
C LEU A 385 17.80 29.39 -10.83
N PRO A 386 17.83 29.82 -9.56
CA PRO A 386 19.00 30.48 -9.00
C PRO A 386 20.22 29.55 -9.05
N THR A 387 21.39 30.12 -9.34
CA THR A 387 22.67 29.41 -9.51
C THR A 387 23.58 29.65 -8.30
N GLY A 388 23.08 29.31 -7.12
CA GLY A 388 23.79 29.31 -5.85
C GLY A 388 22.82 29.27 -4.65
N PRO A 389 23.30 28.96 -3.43
CA PRO A 389 22.49 28.95 -2.22
C PRO A 389 22.09 30.39 -1.83
N GLU A 390 21.02 30.89 -2.44
CA GLU A 390 20.44 32.20 -2.13
C GLU A 390 19.53 32.13 -0.89
N GLN A 391 19.56 33.18 -0.08
CA GLN A 391 18.64 33.33 1.05
C GLN A 391 17.25 33.66 0.52
N THR A 392 16.27 32.87 0.91
CA THR A 392 14.90 32.96 0.42
C THR A 392 13.90 32.87 1.56
N LEU A 393 12.76 33.53 1.39
CA LEU A 393 11.54 33.19 2.11
C LEU A 393 10.84 32.05 1.36
N LEU A 394 10.19 31.15 2.11
CA LEU A 394 9.39 30.08 1.50
C LEU A 394 7.90 30.40 1.62
N ARG A 395 7.38 30.98 0.53
CA ARG A 395 5.99 31.29 0.17
C ARG A 395 5.06 30.09 -0.01
N ASN A 396 4.20 29.69 0.92
CA ASN A 396 3.17 28.70 0.57
C ASN A 396 2.18 29.28 -0.48
N ALA A 397 2.03 28.61 -1.62
CA ALA A 397 1.28 29.15 -2.75
C ALA A 397 -0.23 29.28 -2.48
N ALA A 398 -0.83 28.37 -1.71
CA ALA A 398 -2.27 28.40 -1.43
C ALA A 398 -2.67 29.41 -0.36
N SER A 399 -1.87 29.55 0.71
CA SER A 399 -2.20 30.43 1.84
C SER A 399 -1.58 31.82 1.72
N GLY A 400 -0.52 31.99 0.92
CA GLY A 400 0.25 33.22 0.87
C GLY A 400 1.05 33.51 2.15
N LEU A 401 1.17 32.53 3.06
CA LEU A 401 1.93 32.61 4.30
C LEU A 401 3.32 31.98 4.17
N CYS A 402 4.28 32.47 4.95
CA CYS A 402 5.67 32.04 4.92
C CYS A 402 5.98 30.99 5.98
N LEU A 403 6.93 30.12 5.67
CA LEU A 403 7.56 29.19 6.60
C LEU A 403 8.36 29.94 7.68
N ASP A 404 7.99 29.74 8.94
CA ASP A 404 8.61 30.39 10.11
C ASP A 404 8.90 29.37 11.20
N THR A 405 9.88 29.65 12.05
CA THR A 405 10.06 28.87 13.28
C THR A 405 9.01 29.26 14.33
N ARG A 406 8.60 28.32 15.18
CA ARG A 406 7.64 28.60 16.28
C ARG A 406 8.23 29.45 17.41
N GLY A 407 9.55 29.55 17.47
CA GLY A 407 10.27 30.31 18.49
C GLY A 407 11.74 30.48 18.11
N GLU A 408 12.57 30.72 19.12
CA GLU A 408 14.02 30.84 18.93
C GLU A 408 14.60 29.55 18.33
N PRO A 409 15.40 29.63 17.25
CA PRO A 409 15.93 28.45 16.56
C PRO A 409 16.76 27.57 17.51
N ARG A 410 16.28 26.34 17.74
CA ARG A 410 16.98 25.30 18.50
C ARG A 410 16.56 23.94 17.95
N ASP A 411 17.38 22.93 18.19
CA ASP A 411 17.07 21.54 17.86
C ASP A 411 15.72 21.10 18.49
N GLY A 412 14.84 20.53 17.68
CA GLY A 412 13.48 20.11 18.04
C GLY A 412 12.40 21.21 17.97
N VAL A 413 12.74 22.46 17.61
CA VAL A 413 11.73 23.53 17.49
C VAL A 413 10.92 23.34 16.21
N GLY A 414 9.60 23.24 16.37
CA GLY A 414 8.67 23.12 15.23
C GLY A 414 8.61 24.35 14.35
N THR A 415 8.14 24.15 13.13
CA THR A 415 7.92 25.20 12.14
C THR A 415 6.43 25.41 11.87
N ARG A 416 6.05 26.61 11.42
CA ARG A 416 4.66 27.03 11.22
C ARG A 416 4.50 27.95 10.02
N LEU A 417 3.26 28.15 9.58
CA LEU A 417 2.90 29.28 8.75
C LEU A 417 2.84 30.59 9.56
N ALA A 418 3.33 31.67 8.98
CA ALA A 418 3.27 33.00 9.55
C ALA A 418 3.09 34.06 8.45
N PRO A 419 2.61 35.27 8.78
CA PRO A 419 2.72 36.40 7.86
C PRO A 419 4.17 36.59 7.43
N CYS A 420 4.38 36.74 6.12
CA CYS A 420 5.70 36.90 5.53
C CYS A 420 6.38 38.16 6.05
N SER A 421 7.65 38.03 6.43
CA SER A 421 8.49 39.12 6.92
C SER A 421 9.96 38.81 6.66
N ALA A 422 10.81 39.85 6.61
CA ALA A 422 12.26 39.68 6.50
C ALA A 422 12.93 39.21 7.82
N ARG A 423 12.20 38.56 8.73
CA ARG A 423 12.79 38.04 9.97
C ARG A 423 13.69 36.85 9.64
N TRP A 424 14.88 36.84 10.24
CA TRP A 424 15.82 35.73 10.23
C TRP A 424 15.18 34.34 10.48
N SER A 425 14.14 34.25 11.31
CA SER A 425 13.39 32.99 11.56
C SER A 425 12.57 32.46 10.38
N GLN A 426 12.35 33.27 9.34
CA GLN A 426 11.66 32.91 8.10
C GLN A 426 12.59 32.78 6.89
N GLN A 427 13.88 33.05 7.08
CA GLN A 427 14.87 33.01 6.02
C GLN A 427 15.56 31.64 5.99
N TRP A 428 15.60 31.06 4.80
CA TRP A 428 16.12 29.73 4.54
C TRP A 428 17.15 29.77 3.42
N THR A 429 18.15 28.91 3.51
CA THR A 429 19.11 28.67 2.43
C THR A 429 18.87 27.27 1.90
N TYR A 430 18.54 27.16 0.61
CA TYR A 430 18.48 25.88 -0.09
C TYR A 430 19.84 25.62 -0.75
N GLU A 431 20.56 24.60 -0.30
CA GLU A 431 21.90 24.27 -0.78
C GLU A 431 21.84 23.28 -1.96
N ASP A 432 22.93 23.21 -2.74
CA ASP A 432 23.01 22.37 -3.95
C ASP A 432 22.82 20.88 -3.66
N ASP A 433 23.12 20.44 -2.44
CA ASP A 433 22.93 19.06 -1.99
C ASP A 433 21.50 18.78 -1.49
N GLY A 434 20.62 19.78 -1.50
CA GLY A 434 19.23 19.72 -1.07
C GLY A 434 19.00 20.09 0.40
N LEU A 435 20.03 20.46 1.16
CA LEU A 435 19.85 20.92 2.54
C LEU A 435 19.04 22.21 2.58
N LEU A 436 18.06 22.24 3.48
CA LEU A 436 17.27 23.44 3.74
C LEU A 436 17.64 24.00 5.11
N ARG A 437 18.61 24.91 5.12
CA ARG A 437 19.29 25.43 6.31
C ARG A 437 18.60 26.70 6.83
N SER A 438 18.51 26.84 8.15
CA SER A 438 18.04 28.08 8.77
C SER A 438 19.11 29.16 8.69
N VAL A 439 18.76 30.36 8.23
CA VAL A 439 19.67 31.52 8.28
C VAL A 439 19.89 31.97 9.73
N ALA A 440 18.89 31.75 10.60
CA ALA A 440 18.94 32.19 11.98
C ALA A 440 19.93 31.38 12.85
N ASP A 441 20.16 30.12 12.51
CA ASP A 441 21.23 29.27 13.05
C ASP A 441 21.71 28.31 11.95
N PRO A 442 22.87 28.58 11.32
CA PRO A 442 23.39 27.74 10.25
C PRO A 442 23.69 26.29 10.66
N GLY A 443 23.76 25.97 11.95
CA GLY A 443 23.90 24.59 12.42
C GLY A 443 22.60 23.78 12.31
N LEU A 444 21.47 24.43 12.04
CA LEU A 444 20.14 23.83 12.02
C LEU A 444 19.53 23.78 10.61
N CYS A 445 18.92 22.64 10.30
CA CYS A 445 18.25 22.34 9.04
C CYS A 445 16.80 21.91 9.31
N LEU A 446 15.93 22.08 8.31
CA LEU A 446 14.55 21.58 8.36
C LEU A 446 14.54 20.06 8.26
N ASP A 447 14.25 19.40 9.37
CA ASP A 447 14.16 17.95 9.50
C ASP A 447 12.70 17.51 9.42
N SER A 448 12.42 16.66 8.43
CA SER A 448 11.08 16.17 8.11
C SER A 448 10.73 14.83 8.74
N HIS A 449 11.67 14.16 9.40
CA HIS A 449 11.51 12.78 9.86
C HIS A 449 11.74 12.60 11.36
N LYS A 450 12.40 13.56 12.01
CA LYS A 450 12.72 13.53 13.44
C LYS A 450 11.50 13.48 14.36
N ASP A 451 10.42 14.18 14.02
CA ASP A 451 9.21 14.26 14.86
C ASP A 451 7.95 13.76 14.13
N ALA A 452 7.93 12.47 13.78
CA ALA A 452 6.76 11.76 13.25
C ALA A 452 6.03 12.49 12.10
N GLY A 453 6.78 13.17 11.23
CA GLY A 453 6.25 13.91 10.08
C GLY A 453 5.87 15.37 10.35
N VAL A 454 6.00 15.86 11.59
CA VAL A 454 6.06 17.30 11.89
C VAL A 454 7.46 17.80 11.59
N VAL A 455 7.54 18.90 10.85
CA VAL A 455 8.83 19.42 10.40
C VAL A 455 9.39 20.38 11.45
N VAL A 456 10.54 20.01 11.97
CA VAL A 456 11.24 20.69 13.07
C VAL A 456 12.62 21.13 12.61
N LEU A 457 13.25 22.02 13.36
CA LEU A 457 14.67 22.26 13.22
C LEU A 457 15.46 21.11 13.84
N ALA A 458 16.48 20.63 13.16
CA ALA A 458 17.46 19.72 13.75
C ALA A 458 18.88 20.07 13.34
N THR A 459 19.87 19.58 14.08
CA THR A 459 21.27 19.67 13.65
C THR A 459 21.43 19.10 12.24
N CYS A 460 21.99 19.90 11.33
CA CYS A 460 22.25 19.50 9.96
C CYS A 460 23.10 18.22 9.93
N ALA A 461 22.88 17.39 8.92
CA ALA A 461 23.54 16.09 8.78
C ALA A 461 24.30 16.04 7.44
N GLU A 462 25.47 15.40 7.46
CA GLU A 462 26.21 15.07 6.24
C GLU A 462 25.43 14.08 5.37
N GLU A 463 25.70 14.04 4.07
CA GLU A 463 24.96 13.19 3.11
C GLU A 463 25.02 11.69 3.48
N ASN A 464 26.15 11.22 4.00
CA ASN A 464 26.35 9.82 4.39
C ASN A 464 25.92 9.51 5.84
N ASP A 465 25.39 10.48 6.58
CA ASP A 465 24.83 10.25 7.92
C ASP A 465 23.50 9.48 7.82
N GLY A 466 23.15 8.72 8.86
CA GLY A 466 21.87 8.00 8.90
C GLY A 466 20.64 8.92 8.82
N ARG A 467 20.81 10.22 9.09
CA ARG A 467 19.78 11.27 8.96
C ARG A 467 20.01 12.20 7.76
N GLY A 468 20.92 11.85 6.85
CA GLY A 468 21.27 12.70 5.70
C GLY A 468 20.06 13.05 4.84
N ASP A 469 19.19 12.07 4.60
CA ASP A 469 17.97 12.23 3.80
C ASP A 469 16.83 12.94 4.55
N ASP A 470 16.86 12.98 5.88
CA ASP A 470 15.80 13.57 6.72
C ASP A 470 15.74 15.10 6.62
N VAL A 471 16.89 15.71 6.34
CA VAL A 471 17.12 17.17 6.26
C VAL A 471 17.29 17.70 4.83
N ARG A 472 17.17 16.82 3.82
CA ARG A 472 17.37 17.15 2.40
C ARG A 472 16.09 17.01 1.60
N TYR A 473 15.91 17.93 0.66
CA TYR A 473 14.73 18.00 -0.19
C TYR A 473 15.12 18.13 -1.66
N ASP A 474 14.35 17.48 -2.52
CA ASP A 474 14.35 17.77 -3.95
C ASP A 474 13.26 18.79 -4.25
N LEU A 475 13.68 19.97 -4.72
CA LEU A 475 12.77 21.04 -5.14
C LEU A 475 12.32 20.79 -6.59
N THR A 476 11.02 20.57 -6.80
CA THR A 476 10.46 20.36 -8.14
C THR A 476 10.28 21.68 -8.88
N VAL A 477 10.16 21.61 -10.22
CA VAL A 477 9.85 22.79 -11.06
C VAL A 477 8.47 23.40 -10.76
N GLN A 478 7.60 22.67 -10.05
CA GLN A 478 6.30 23.15 -9.58
C GLN A 478 6.35 23.78 -8.19
N GLY A 479 7.54 23.83 -7.56
CA GLY A 479 7.74 24.37 -6.21
C GLY A 479 7.44 23.39 -5.08
N GLU A 480 7.36 22.08 -5.34
CA GLU A 480 7.18 21.10 -4.26
C GLU A 480 8.54 20.77 -3.63
N LEU A 481 8.63 20.76 -2.30
CA LEU A 481 9.79 20.29 -1.56
C LEU A 481 9.56 18.83 -1.14
N LEU A 482 10.25 17.90 -1.79
CA LEU A 482 10.09 16.46 -1.57
C LEU A 482 11.23 15.97 -0.66
N PRO A 483 10.95 15.40 0.53
CA PRO A 483 12.03 14.89 1.36
C PRO A 483 12.69 13.67 0.69
N ARG A 484 14.02 13.58 0.73
CA ARG A 484 14.76 12.51 0.03
C ARG A 484 14.53 11.12 0.60
N TRP A 485 14.14 11.00 1.86
CA TRP A 485 13.83 9.71 2.47
C TRP A 485 12.51 9.10 1.96
N ASP A 486 11.60 9.91 1.40
CA ASP A 486 10.38 9.45 0.73
C ASP A 486 9.80 10.50 -0.25
N GLU A 487 10.13 10.37 -1.54
CA GLU A 487 9.63 11.24 -2.62
C GLU A 487 8.10 11.20 -2.84
N GLN A 488 7.38 10.27 -2.19
CA GLN A 488 5.92 10.22 -2.20
C GLN A 488 5.29 11.22 -1.23
N LEU A 489 6.09 11.87 -0.39
CA LEU A 489 5.67 12.93 0.51
C LEU A 489 6.07 14.30 -0.04
N ALA A 490 5.40 15.34 0.44
CA ALA A 490 5.74 16.73 0.16
C ALA A 490 5.59 17.57 1.43
N LEU A 491 6.48 18.54 1.60
CA LEU A 491 6.39 19.54 2.65
C LEU A 491 5.14 20.40 2.43
N ALA A 492 4.27 20.48 3.44
CA ALA A 492 3.02 21.21 3.35
C ALA A 492 2.56 21.68 4.73
N PRO A 493 1.76 22.75 4.81
CA PRO A 493 1.12 23.11 6.06
C PRO A 493 -0.01 22.11 6.42
N ALA A 494 -0.22 21.91 7.71
CA ALA A 494 -1.29 21.08 8.25
C ALA A 494 -2.69 21.69 7.99
N GLY A 495 -2.75 23.01 7.79
CA GLY A 495 -3.94 23.78 7.43
C GLY A 495 -3.57 25.13 6.80
N PRO A 496 -4.52 25.88 6.23
CA PRO A 496 -4.24 27.12 5.52
C PRO A 496 -3.99 28.33 6.43
N ASP A 497 -4.28 28.21 7.73
CA ASP A 497 -4.28 29.32 8.67
C ASP A 497 -2.88 29.68 9.20
N ALA A 498 -2.71 30.92 9.64
CA ALA A 498 -1.53 31.32 10.38
C ALA A 498 -1.36 30.46 11.65
N ASN A 499 -0.11 30.14 11.97
CA ASN A 499 0.32 29.22 13.04
C ASN A 499 0.06 27.73 12.80
N ALA A 500 -0.49 27.34 11.63
CA ALA A 500 -0.55 25.95 11.24
C ALA A 500 0.85 25.33 11.20
N ASP A 501 1.00 24.13 11.75
CA ASP A 501 2.24 23.35 11.68
C ASP A 501 2.64 23.03 10.26
N ILE A 502 3.93 22.91 10.03
CA ILE A 502 4.46 22.37 8.78
C ILE A 502 4.75 20.89 8.99
N VAL A 503 4.27 20.09 8.05
CA VAL A 503 4.29 18.65 8.11
C VAL A 503 4.70 18.10 6.75
N VAL A 504 5.09 16.83 6.70
CA VAL A 504 5.14 16.06 5.46
C VAL A 504 3.82 15.31 5.26
N ARG A 505 3.24 15.45 4.07
CA ARG A 505 1.97 14.80 3.70
C ARG A 505 2.14 14.04 2.40
N VAL A 506 1.26 13.08 2.17
CA VAL A 506 1.19 12.36 0.88
C VAL A 506 1.07 13.39 -0.24
N ARG A 507 1.96 13.28 -1.22
CA ARG A 507 2.05 14.18 -2.36
C ARG A 507 0.82 14.03 -3.25
N ASP A 508 -0.01 15.07 -3.27
CA ASP A 508 -1.23 15.16 -4.08
C ASP A 508 -1.13 16.23 -5.18
N ARG A 509 -0.01 16.98 -5.23
CA ARG A 509 0.28 18.06 -6.18
C ARG A 509 -0.69 19.25 -6.08
N ALA A 510 -1.44 19.35 -4.99
CA ALA A 510 -2.30 20.48 -4.71
C ALA A 510 -1.46 21.75 -4.51
N GLU A 511 -2.08 22.91 -4.70
CA GLU A 511 -1.44 24.21 -4.52
C GLU A 511 -0.92 24.41 -3.08
N GLY A 512 -1.55 23.78 -2.10
CA GLY A 512 -1.10 23.78 -0.70
C GLY A 512 0.24 23.10 -0.45
N GLN A 513 0.74 22.27 -1.39
CA GLN A 513 2.05 21.62 -1.32
C GLN A 513 3.14 22.36 -2.11
N ARG A 514 2.82 23.52 -2.68
CA ARG A 514 3.74 24.32 -3.49
C ARG A 514 4.28 25.48 -2.68
N TRP A 515 5.57 25.70 -2.81
CA TRP A 515 6.34 26.75 -2.18
C TRP A 515 6.98 27.61 -3.26
N VAL A 516 6.82 28.92 -3.11
CA VAL A 516 7.42 29.95 -3.95
C VAL A 516 8.59 30.54 -3.18
N THR A 517 9.78 30.47 -3.75
CA THR A 517 10.96 31.14 -3.21
C THR A 517 10.85 32.62 -3.50
N GLU A 518 10.84 33.45 -2.46
CA GLU A 518 10.92 34.90 -2.60
C GLU A 518 12.30 35.39 -2.16
N PRO A 519 12.94 36.28 -2.95
CA PRO A 519 14.18 36.90 -2.53
C PRO A 519 13.94 37.71 -1.26
N VAL A 520 14.89 37.66 -0.34
CA VAL A 520 14.88 38.56 0.82
C VAL A 520 15.31 39.94 0.33
N GLU A 521 14.39 40.90 0.28
CA GLU A 521 14.74 42.29 -0.05
C GLU A 521 15.67 42.84 1.05
N SER A 522 16.94 43.07 0.69
CA SER A 522 17.88 43.80 1.54
C SER A 522 17.53 45.28 1.52
N ALA A 523 17.51 45.92 2.69
CA ALA A 523 17.21 47.34 2.85
C ALA A 523 18.30 48.29 2.28
N GLU A 524 19.07 47.87 1.26
CA GLU A 524 20.15 48.67 0.67
C GLU A 524 19.80 49.31 -0.68
N ASP A 525 18.61 49.08 -1.25
CA ASP A 525 18.11 49.79 -2.44
C ASP A 525 16.85 50.63 -2.12
N SER A 526 17.01 51.68 -1.29
CA SER A 526 16.02 52.75 -1.12
C SER A 526 16.67 54.13 -1.12
#